data_AF-A0A534QK82-F1
#
_entry.id   AF-A0A534QK82-F1
#
_cell.length_a   1.000
_cell.length_b   1.000
_cell.length_c   1.000
_cell.angle_alpha   90.00
_cell.angle_beta   90.00
_cell.angle_gamma   90.00
#
_symmetry.space_group_name_H-M   'P 1'
#
loop_
_entity.id
_entity.type
_entity.pdbx_description
1 polymer ?
#
loop_
_entity_poly.entity_id
_entity_poly.type
_entity_poly.pdbx_seq_one_letter_code
_entity_poly.pdbx_strand_id
1 'polypeptide(L)'
;MTPLGRLRLLDLSRQLPGPFCTTLLADLGAEVLVNAAPGDPFGTGIPFLVRNKQSMTLNLKTEAGRDVFLRLAAGADVVLEGFRPGVMARLGLGWEHLSALNPRLVYCAISGYGQDGPYRDRVGHDVNYLAAAGVLNYVGESGGPPVIPGVQIADIGAGSLLATVGILTALIARERTGRGQLVDVAML
;
A
#
# COMPACT_ATOMS: atom_id res chain seq x y z
N MET A 1 -15.78 7.84 19.62
CA MET A 1 -14.44 7.25 19.39
C MET A 1 -14.56 6.34 18.17
N THR A 2 -13.85 6.63 17.08
CA THR A 2 -13.88 5.79 15.87
C THR A 2 -13.01 4.54 16.07
N PRO A 3 -13.27 3.42 15.37
CA PRO A 3 -12.51 2.17 15.56
C PRO A 3 -11.00 2.32 15.39
N LEU A 4 -10.57 3.16 14.44
CA LEU A 4 -9.14 3.39 14.15
C LEU A 4 -8.65 4.79 14.55
N GLY A 5 -9.43 5.56 15.32
CA GLY A 5 -9.15 6.97 15.68
C GLY A 5 -7.85 7.25 16.41
N ARG A 6 -7.16 6.22 16.88
CA ARG A 6 -5.86 6.30 17.57
C ARG A 6 -4.67 5.96 16.67
N LEU A 7 -4.92 5.52 15.44
CA LEU A 7 -3.89 4.97 14.56
C LEU A 7 -3.36 6.00 13.58
N ARG A 8 -2.04 6.05 13.44
CA ARG A 8 -1.34 6.89 12.47
C ARG A 8 -0.76 6.07 11.33
N LEU A 9 -1.05 6.47 10.10
CA LEU A 9 -0.66 5.75 8.90
C LEU A 9 0.10 6.67 7.95
N LEU A 10 1.26 6.24 7.50
CA LEU A 10 2.04 6.89 6.45
C LEU A 10 1.82 6.16 5.13
N ASP A 11 1.30 6.85 4.14
CA ASP A 11 1.00 6.30 2.82
C ASP A 11 2.00 6.84 1.79
N LEU A 12 2.86 5.96 1.28
CA LEU A 12 3.83 6.24 0.23
C LEU A 12 3.38 5.73 -1.14
N SER A 13 2.19 5.13 -1.23
CA SER A 13 1.68 4.60 -2.49
C SER A 13 1.20 5.70 -3.42
N ARG A 14 1.05 5.35 -4.70
CA ARG A 14 0.56 6.22 -5.76
C ARG A 14 -0.36 5.41 -6.65
N GLN A 15 -1.49 5.99 -7.06
CA GLN A 15 -2.54 5.30 -7.83
C GLN A 15 -3.02 4.02 -7.13
N LEU A 16 -4.02 3.32 -7.67
CA LEU A 16 -4.39 2.02 -7.11
C LEU A 16 -3.17 1.06 -7.07
N PRO A 17 -3.08 0.17 -6.08
CA PRO A 17 -4.10 -0.19 -5.08
C PRO A 17 -4.03 0.56 -3.73
N GLY A 18 -2.88 1.13 -3.38
CA GLY A 18 -2.62 1.62 -2.02
C GLY A 18 -3.57 2.73 -1.51
N PRO A 19 -3.86 3.80 -2.27
CA PRO A 19 -4.73 4.88 -1.87
C PRO A 19 -6.16 4.44 -1.57
N PHE A 20 -6.66 3.36 -2.20
CA PHE A 20 -7.98 2.82 -1.87
C PHE A 20 -7.94 2.07 -0.53
N CYS A 21 -6.89 1.27 -0.27
CA CYS A 21 -6.66 0.68 1.05
C CYS A 21 -6.60 1.76 2.15
N THR A 22 -5.82 2.81 1.94
CA THR A 22 -5.68 3.87 2.95
C THR A 22 -6.93 4.74 3.08
N THR A 23 -7.72 4.91 2.02
CA THR A 23 -9.05 5.52 2.13
C THR A 23 -10.02 4.68 2.96
N LEU A 24 -10.05 3.36 2.81
CA LEU A 24 -10.88 2.49 3.66
C LEU A 24 -10.49 2.61 5.14
N LEU A 25 -9.19 2.63 5.44
CA LEU A 25 -8.70 2.81 6.81
C LEU A 25 -9.00 4.23 7.36
N ALA A 26 -8.88 5.26 6.53
CA ALA A 26 -9.23 6.64 6.89
C ALA A 26 -10.74 6.79 7.17
N ASP A 27 -11.60 6.15 6.37
CA ASP A 27 -13.05 6.12 6.58
C ASP A 27 -13.43 5.44 7.90
N LEU A 28 -12.61 4.49 8.37
CA LEU A 28 -12.73 3.86 9.69
C LEU A 28 -12.08 4.67 10.82
N GLY A 29 -11.52 5.84 10.49
CA GLY A 29 -11.04 6.87 11.42
C GLY A 29 -9.53 6.93 11.61
N ALA A 30 -8.71 6.21 10.85
CA ALA A 30 -7.25 6.33 10.95
C ALA A 30 -6.77 7.73 10.50
N GLU A 31 -5.76 8.27 11.18
CA GLU A 31 -5.04 9.47 10.75
C GLU A 31 -4.07 9.06 9.63
N VAL A 32 -4.38 9.44 8.38
CA VAL A 32 -3.57 9.06 7.21
C VAL A 32 -2.85 10.27 6.63
N LEU A 33 -1.53 10.19 6.58
CA LEU A 33 -0.65 11.17 5.94
C LEU A 33 -0.03 10.58 4.68
N VAL A 34 -0.38 11.15 3.53
CA VAL A 34 0.11 10.74 2.22
C VAL A 34 1.36 11.53 1.85
N ASN A 35 2.43 10.85 1.43
CA ASN A 35 3.56 11.50 0.78
C ASN A 35 3.25 11.71 -0.71
N ALA A 36 2.86 12.93 -1.04
CA ALA A 36 2.40 13.33 -2.35
C ALA A 36 3.50 13.95 -3.20
N ALA A 37 3.37 13.82 -4.53
CA ALA A 37 4.27 14.49 -5.45
C ALA A 37 4.06 16.02 -5.41
N PRO A 38 5.10 16.83 -5.68
CA PRO A 38 4.94 18.29 -5.76
C PRO A 38 3.86 18.67 -6.79
N GLY A 39 2.92 19.53 -6.40
CA GLY A 39 1.83 19.98 -7.26
C GLY A 39 0.73 18.94 -7.53
N ASP A 40 0.85 17.74 -6.96
CA ASP A 40 -0.12 16.67 -7.08
C ASP A 40 -0.35 16.05 -5.70
N PRO A 41 -1.14 16.73 -4.84
CA PRO A 41 -1.26 16.41 -3.42
C PRO A 41 -1.78 14.99 -3.15
N PHE A 42 -2.25 14.26 -4.18
CA PHE A 42 -2.73 12.89 -3.99
C PHE A 42 -2.44 11.92 -5.13
N GLY A 43 -1.91 12.31 -6.29
CA GLY A 43 -1.32 11.36 -7.23
C GLY A 43 -2.30 10.48 -8.01
N THR A 44 -3.60 10.58 -7.75
CA THR A 44 -4.57 9.54 -8.13
C THR A 44 -5.39 9.90 -9.36
N GLY A 45 -5.66 11.18 -9.64
CA GLY A 45 -6.63 11.59 -10.65
C GLY A 45 -8.08 11.15 -10.36
N ILE A 46 -8.32 10.56 -9.17
CA ILE A 46 -9.58 9.94 -8.77
C ILE A 46 -10.02 10.58 -7.45
N PRO A 47 -10.96 11.56 -7.48
CA PRO A 47 -11.30 12.38 -6.32
C PRO A 47 -11.75 11.59 -5.08
N PHE A 48 -12.37 10.43 -5.24
CA PHE A 48 -12.85 9.68 -4.07
C PHE A 48 -11.70 9.01 -3.28
N LEU A 49 -10.52 8.80 -3.89
CA LEU A 49 -9.36 8.19 -3.25
C LEU A 49 -8.57 9.16 -2.35
N VAL A 50 -9.05 10.39 -2.16
CA VAL A 50 -8.32 11.42 -1.40
C VAL A 50 -9.03 11.87 -0.14
N ARG A 51 -10.28 11.47 0.05
CA ARG A 51 -11.08 11.85 1.23
C ARG A 51 -10.46 11.34 2.53
N ASN A 52 -10.70 12.06 3.62
CA ASN A 52 -10.26 11.72 4.99
C ASN A 52 -8.74 11.60 5.18
N LYS A 53 -7.93 12.07 4.22
CA LYS A 53 -6.46 12.00 4.27
C LYS A 53 -5.85 13.40 4.25
N GLN A 54 -4.70 13.53 4.91
CA GLN A 54 -3.82 14.68 4.80
C GLN A 54 -2.69 14.35 3.84
N SER A 55 -2.03 15.36 3.28
CA SER A 55 -0.86 15.15 2.43
C SER A 55 0.28 16.10 2.78
N MET A 56 1.48 15.63 2.49
CA MET A 56 2.70 16.41 2.53
C MET A 56 3.60 15.99 1.37
N THR A 57 4.59 16.81 1.03
CA THR A 57 5.55 16.48 -0.03
C THR A 57 6.94 16.31 0.57
N LEU A 58 7.48 15.09 0.51
CA LEU A 58 8.83 14.75 0.93
C LEU A 58 9.62 14.13 -0.23
N ASN A 59 10.80 14.68 -0.49
CA ASN A 59 11.75 14.05 -1.39
C ASN A 59 12.60 13.01 -0.63
N LEU A 60 12.18 11.74 -0.65
CA LEU A 60 12.87 10.64 0.06
C LEU A 60 14.26 10.30 -0.51
N LYS A 61 14.68 10.93 -1.61
CA LYS A 61 16.04 10.78 -2.15
C LYS A 61 17.06 11.67 -1.44
N THR A 62 16.63 12.74 -0.77
CA THR A 62 17.52 13.59 0.03
C THR A 62 17.65 13.06 1.45
N GLU A 63 18.77 13.34 2.08
CA GLU A 63 19.00 13.02 3.50
C GLU A 63 17.93 13.66 4.39
N ALA A 64 17.72 14.98 4.25
CA ALA A 64 16.69 15.70 5.00
C ALA A 64 15.28 15.11 4.81
N GLY A 65 14.93 14.65 3.60
CA GLY A 65 13.63 14.03 3.34
C GLY A 65 13.49 12.68 4.04
N ARG A 66 14.55 11.87 4.05
CA ARG A 66 14.60 10.62 4.82
C ARG A 66 14.51 10.87 6.32
N ASP A 67 15.24 11.86 6.84
CA ASP A 67 15.24 12.18 8.28
C ASP A 67 13.86 12.63 8.77
N VAL A 68 13.14 13.42 7.97
CA VAL A 68 11.75 13.77 8.28
C VAL A 68 10.87 12.51 8.30
N PHE A 69 10.99 11.65 7.28
CA PHE A 69 10.18 10.43 7.22
C PHE A 69 10.48 9.48 8.38
N LEU A 70 11.75 9.29 8.76
CA LEU A 70 12.14 8.44 9.88
C LEU A 70 11.52 8.95 11.20
N ARG A 71 11.50 10.27 11.43
CA ARG A 71 10.83 10.85 12.61
C ARG A 71 9.33 10.60 12.62
N LEU A 72 8.68 10.65 11.46
CA LEU A 72 7.26 10.31 11.33
C LEU A 72 7.03 8.82 11.59
N ALA A 73 7.86 7.95 10.99
CA ALA A 73 7.75 6.50 11.10
C ALA A 73 8.00 5.98 12.52
N ALA A 74 8.83 6.67 13.31
CA ALA A 74 9.06 6.36 14.73
C ALA A 74 7.78 6.45 15.57
N GLY A 75 6.81 7.28 15.17
CA GLY A 75 5.52 7.45 15.84
C GLY A 75 4.31 6.92 15.06
N ALA A 76 4.53 6.23 13.95
CA ALA A 76 3.47 5.67 13.11
C ALA A 76 3.05 4.27 13.58
N ASP A 77 1.79 3.91 13.37
CA ASP A 77 1.29 2.55 13.56
C ASP A 77 1.48 1.71 12.30
N VAL A 78 1.33 2.34 11.14
CA VAL A 78 1.37 1.69 9.84
C VAL A 78 2.18 2.51 8.84
N VAL A 79 3.01 1.86 8.04
CA VAL A 79 3.58 2.41 6.81
C VAL A 79 3.08 1.55 5.66
N LEU A 80 2.49 2.17 4.64
CA LEU A 80 2.07 1.50 3.41
C LEU A 80 2.90 2.03 2.24
N GLU A 81 3.39 1.12 1.39
CA GLU A 81 4.12 1.46 0.18
C GLU A 81 3.66 0.60 -1.01
N GLY A 82 3.79 1.17 -2.20
CA GLY A 82 3.39 0.55 -3.47
C GLY A 82 4.49 0.60 -4.53
N PHE A 83 5.75 0.66 -4.11
CA PHE A 83 6.89 0.68 -5.01
C PHE A 83 7.27 -0.75 -5.44
N ARG A 84 8.13 -0.83 -6.47
CA ARG A 84 8.72 -2.10 -6.85
C ARG A 84 9.57 -2.67 -5.71
N PRO A 85 9.66 -4.01 -5.58
CA PRO A 85 10.52 -4.64 -4.60
C PRO A 85 11.94 -4.03 -4.55
N GLY A 86 12.43 -3.79 -3.35
CA GLY A 86 13.76 -3.23 -3.10
C GLY A 86 13.92 -1.71 -3.32
N VAL A 87 12.90 -0.96 -3.76
CA VAL A 87 12.98 0.52 -3.82
C VAL A 87 13.16 1.11 -2.42
N MET A 88 12.27 0.76 -1.48
CA MET A 88 12.32 1.29 -0.12
C MET A 88 13.60 0.86 0.63
N ALA A 89 14.08 -0.36 0.39
CA ALA A 89 15.35 -0.82 0.94
C ALA A 89 16.54 0.05 0.47
N ARG A 90 16.61 0.39 -0.82
CA ARG A 90 17.65 1.29 -1.37
C ARG A 90 17.55 2.71 -0.85
N LEU A 91 16.36 3.15 -0.45
CA LEU A 91 16.16 4.44 0.22
C LEU A 91 16.51 4.39 1.70
N GLY A 92 16.84 3.23 2.27
CA GLY A 92 17.06 3.06 3.71
C GLY A 92 15.76 3.14 4.52
N LEU A 93 14.60 2.96 3.87
CA LEU A 93 13.27 3.08 4.48
C LEU A 93 12.46 1.77 4.35
N GLY A 94 13.15 0.65 4.09
CA GLY A 94 12.54 -0.68 4.00
C GLY A 94 12.16 -1.26 5.37
N TRP A 95 11.45 -2.39 5.34
CA TRP A 95 10.98 -3.10 6.53
C TRP A 95 12.08 -3.30 7.59
N GLU A 96 13.25 -3.82 7.20
CA GLU A 96 14.31 -4.12 8.17
C GLU A 96 14.80 -2.88 8.92
N HIS A 97 14.87 -1.73 8.25
CA HIS A 97 15.29 -0.50 8.89
C HIS A 97 14.18 0.08 9.78
N LEU A 98 12.95 0.16 9.27
CA LEU A 98 11.84 0.77 9.99
C LEU A 98 11.35 -0.08 11.17
N SER A 99 11.40 -1.40 11.07
CA SER A 99 11.04 -2.30 12.17
C SER A 99 12.06 -2.26 13.32
N ALA A 100 13.34 -2.02 13.01
CA ALA A 100 14.36 -1.78 14.02
C ALA A 100 14.13 -0.43 14.75
N LEU A 101 13.76 0.61 13.99
CA LEU A 101 13.44 1.93 14.53
C LEU A 101 12.15 1.91 15.38
N ASN A 102 11.11 1.22 14.90
CA ASN A 102 9.81 1.10 15.53
C ASN A 102 9.37 -0.37 15.54
N PRO A 103 9.68 -1.13 16.60
CA PRO A 103 9.33 -2.55 16.71
C PRO A 103 7.82 -2.85 16.70
N ARG A 104 6.98 -1.83 16.84
CA ARG A 104 5.50 -1.91 16.81
C ARG A 104 4.92 -1.60 15.44
N LEU A 105 5.74 -1.21 14.47
CA LEU A 105 5.29 -0.81 13.14
C LEU A 105 4.71 -1.99 12.35
N VAL A 106 3.50 -1.82 11.83
CA VAL A 106 2.99 -2.66 10.74
C VAL A 106 3.46 -2.05 9.42
N TYR A 107 4.18 -2.82 8.62
CA TYR A 107 4.63 -2.36 7.31
C TYR A 107 3.88 -3.14 6.23
N CYS A 108 3.19 -2.44 5.34
CA CYS A 108 2.46 -3.05 4.24
C CYS A 108 3.15 -2.71 2.92
N ALA A 109 3.61 -3.73 2.22
CA ALA A 109 4.15 -3.62 0.87
C ALA A 109 3.13 -4.20 -0.11
N ILE A 110 2.65 -3.40 -1.06
CA ILE A 110 1.76 -3.88 -2.12
C ILE A 110 2.52 -3.84 -3.45
N SER A 111 2.62 -4.99 -4.11
CA SER A 111 3.35 -5.11 -5.38
C SER A 111 2.61 -6.04 -6.34
N GLY A 112 3.03 -6.06 -7.61
CA GLY A 112 2.38 -6.88 -8.62
C GLY A 112 2.41 -8.37 -8.31
N TYR A 113 3.59 -8.87 -7.95
CA TYR A 113 3.87 -10.30 -7.82
C TYR A 113 4.48 -10.68 -6.46
N GLY A 114 4.42 -9.80 -5.46
CA GLY A 114 5.03 -9.99 -4.14
C GLY A 114 6.47 -9.48 -4.05
N GLN A 115 7.03 -9.45 -2.83
CA GLN A 115 8.43 -9.08 -2.59
C GLN A 115 9.41 -10.21 -2.92
N ASP A 116 8.92 -11.44 -3.13
CA ASP A 116 9.70 -12.63 -3.42
C ASP A 116 9.19 -13.42 -4.64
N GLY A 117 9.82 -14.57 -4.91
CA GLY A 117 9.46 -15.41 -6.06
C GLY A 117 10.03 -14.94 -7.41
N PRO A 118 9.80 -15.72 -8.48
CA PRO A 118 10.44 -15.53 -9.78
C PRO A 118 9.91 -14.31 -10.57
N TYR A 119 8.78 -13.74 -10.15
CA TYR A 119 8.11 -12.65 -10.85
C TYR A 119 8.18 -11.31 -10.13
N ARG A 120 8.82 -11.22 -8.95
CA ARG A 120 8.90 -9.99 -8.14
C ARG A 120 9.38 -8.75 -8.91
N ASP A 121 10.28 -8.95 -9.87
CA ASP A 121 10.89 -7.86 -10.64
C ASP A 121 10.11 -7.53 -11.93
N ARG A 122 9.02 -8.25 -12.22
CA ARG A 122 8.17 -8.00 -13.38
C ARG A 122 7.27 -6.78 -13.16
N VAL A 123 7.10 -6.01 -14.22
CA VAL A 123 6.17 -4.87 -14.24
C VAL A 123 4.80 -5.39 -14.66
N GLY A 124 3.76 -4.85 -14.04
CA GLY A 124 2.38 -5.14 -14.42
C GLY A 124 1.45 -3.99 -14.06
N HIS A 125 0.29 -4.03 -14.70
CA HIS A 125 -0.92 -3.34 -14.33
C HIS A 125 -2.01 -4.37 -14.08
N ASP A 126 -3.15 -3.94 -13.54
CA ASP A 126 -4.32 -4.77 -13.24
C ASP A 126 -4.55 -5.91 -14.26
N VAL A 127 -4.63 -5.59 -15.56
CA VAL A 127 -4.86 -6.55 -16.64
C VAL A 127 -3.80 -7.65 -16.74
N ASN A 128 -2.54 -7.35 -16.41
CA ASN A 128 -1.46 -8.35 -16.43
C ASN A 128 -1.67 -9.40 -15.34
N TYR A 129 -2.10 -8.98 -14.15
CA TYR A 129 -2.36 -9.88 -13.02
C TYR A 129 -3.60 -10.73 -13.31
N LEU A 130 -4.67 -10.12 -13.84
CA LEU A 130 -5.86 -10.86 -14.27
C LEU A 130 -5.56 -11.88 -15.37
N ALA A 131 -4.71 -11.53 -16.33
CA ALA A 131 -4.30 -12.45 -17.39
C ALA A 131 -3.50 -13.63 -16.81
N ALA A 132 -2.53 -13.35 -15.94
CA ALA A 132 -1.68 -14.38 -15.33
C ALA A 132 -2.46 -15.28 -14.36
N ALA A 133 -3.46 -14.76 -13.65
CA ALA A 133 -4.36 -15.53 -12.78
C ALA A 133 -5.45 -16.30 -13.56
N GLY A 134 -5.56 -16.10 -14.87
CA GLY A 134 -6.60 -16.72 -15.71
C GLY A 134 -7.99 -16.10 -15.56
N VAL A 135 -8.14 -15.01 -14.81
CA VAL A 135 -9.42 -14.31 -14.60
C VAL A 135 -10.00 -13.81 -15.93
N LEU A 136 -9.16 -13.34 -16.84
CA LEU A 136 -9.62 -12.84 -18.15
C LEU A 136 -10.32 -13.91 -18.99
N ASN A 137 -10.05 -15.21 -18.78
CA ASN A 137 -10.74 -16.29 -19.50
C ASN A 137 -12.24 -16.38 -19.15
N TYR A 138 -12.65 -15.76 -18.05
CA TYR A 138 -14.04 -15.71 -17.60
C TYR A 138 -14.74 -14.40 -17.98
N VAL A 139 -14.06 -13.49 -18.69
CA VAL A 139 -14.58 -12.16 -19.03
C VAL A 139 -14.71 -12.03 -20.54
N GLY A 140 -15.95 -11.97 -21.03
CA GLY A 140 -16.27 -11.86 -22.45
C GLY A 140 -17.28 -12.92 -22.90
N GLU A 141 -17.50 -12.99 -24.22
CA GLU A 141 -18.38 -13.99 -24.82
C GLU A 141 -17.69 -15.36 -24.94
N SER A 142 -18.46 -16.43 -24.78
CA SER A 142 -17.96 -17.80 -24.94
C SER A 142 -17.39 -18.02 -26.33
N GLY A 143 -16.14 -18.47 -26.42
CA GLY A 143 -15.43 -18.70 -27.69
C GLY A 143 -14.88 -17.43 -28.36
N GLY A 144 -15.10 -16.25 -27.77
CA GLY A 144 -14.51 -14.99 -28.20
C GLY A 144 -13.17 -14.70 -27.50
N PRO A 145 -12.47 -13.62 -27.91
CA PRO A 145 -11.28 -13.17 -27.19
C PRO A 145 -11.63 -12.62 -25.79
N PRO A 146 -10.72 -12.71 -24.81
CA PRO A 146 -10.92 -12.09 -23.51
C PRO A 146 -11.13 -10.58 -23.59
N VAL A 147 -11.99 -10.05 -22.72
CA VAL A 147 -12.29 -8.62 -22.62
C VAL A 147 -11.69 -8.04 -21.34
N ILE A 148 -11.11 -6.85 -21.42
CA ILE A 148 -10.58 -6.13 -20.25
C ILE A 148 -11.76 -5.58 -19.43
N PRO A 149 -11.90 -5.94 -18.14
CA PRO A 149 -12.94 -5.38 -17.28
C PRO A 149 -12.83 -3.86 -17.15
N GLY A 150 -13.97 -3.18 -17.03
CA GLY A 150 -14.01 -1.73 -16.77
C GLY A 150 -13.63 -1.33 -15.34
N VAL A 151 -13.33 -2.29 -14.48
CA VAL A 151 -12.96 -2.11 -13.07
C VAL A 151 -11.60 -2.76 -12.83
N GLN A 152 -10.74 -2.12 -12.03
CA GLN A 152 -9.44 -2.68 -11.65
C GLN A 152 -9.61 -3.78 -10.59
N ILE A 153 -9.93 -5.00 -11.05
CA ILE A 153 -10.29 -6.12 -10.17
C ILE A 153 -9.11 -6.58 -9.32
N ALA A 154 -7.91 -6.70 -9.90
CA ALA A 154 -6.72 -7.12 -9.17
C ALA A 154 -6.26 -6.01 -8.22
N ASP A 155 -6.24 -4.75 -8.67
CA ASP A 155 -5.80 -3.66 -7.81
C ASP A 155 -6.76 -3.50 -6.61
N ILE A 156 -8.08 -3.51 -6.84
CA ILE A 156 -9.04 -3.33 -5.75
C ILE A 156 -9.14 -4.60 -4.89
N GLY A 157 -9.38 -5.75 -5.52
CA GLY A 157 -9.65 -7.01 -4.83
C GLY A 157 -8.42 -7.58 -4.14
N ALA A 158 -7.41 -7.95 -4.92
CA ALA A 158 -6.19 -8.56 -4.39
C ALA A 158 -5.26 -7.54 -3.74
N GLY A 159 -5.13 -6.33 -4.31
CA GLY A 159 -4.31 -5.26 -3.74
C GLY A 159 -4.94 -4.63 -2.50
N SER A 160 -5.96 -3.78 -2.70
CA SER A 160 -6.46 -2.90 -1.65
C SER A 160 -7.17 -3.62 -0.52
N LEU A 161 -8.08 -4.55 -0.84
CA LEU A 161 -8.91 -5.22 0.17
C LEU A 161 -8.07 -6.20 1.00
N LEU A 162 -7.20 -7.01 0.39
CA LEU A 162 -6.32 -7.89 1.14
C LEU A 162 -5.27 -7.12 1.95
N ALA A 163 -4.73 -6.01 1.44
CA ALA A 163 -3.89 -5.12 2.23
C ALA A 163 -4.62 -4.56 3.46
N THR A 164 -5.88 -4.13 3.29
CA THR A 164 -6.70 -3.65 4.40
C THR A 164 -6.88 -4.73 5.46
N VAL A 165 -7.26 -5.95 5.05
CA VAL A 165 -7.43 -7.10 5.96
C VAL A 165 -6.11 -7.46 6.63
N GLY A 166 -5.00 -7.49 5.89
CA GLY A 166 -3.67 -7.80 6.39
C GLY A 166 -3.20 -6.78 7.44
N ILE A 167 -3.37 -5.49 7.17
CA ILE A 167 -3.05 -4.40 8.11
C ILE A 167 -3.87 -4.54 9.39
N LEU A 168 -5.20 -4.70 9.27
CA LEU A 168 -6.07 -4.83 10.45
C LEU A 168 -5.72 -6.07 11.27
N THR A 169 -5.43 -7.20 10.62
CA THR A 169 -5.01 -8.44 11.28
C THR A 169 -3.67 -8.28 11.99
N ALA A 170 -2.70 -7.63 11.34
CA ALA A 170 -1.39 -7.32 11.92
C ALA A 170 -1.50 -6.39 13.14
N LEU A 171 -2.37 -5.38 13.07
CA LEU A 171 -2.66 -4.49 14.19
C LEU A 171 -3.29 -5.24 15.37
N ILE A 172 -4.23 -6.16 15.12
CA ILE A 172 -4.82 -7.01 16.16
C ILE A 172 -3.77 -7.93 16.78
N ALA A 173 -2.90 -8.55 15.97
CA ALA A 173 -1.81 -9.40 16.45
C ALA A 173 -0.84 -8.61 17.34
N ARG A 174 -0.48 -7.38 16.92
CA ARG A 174 0.39 -6.46 17.65
C ARG A 174 -0.10 -6.14 19.07
N GLU A 175 -1.42 -6.07 19.30
CA GLU A 175 -1.95 -5.83 20.65
C GLU A 175 -1.67 -7.00 21.62
N ARG A 176 -1.45 -8.22 21.08
CA ARG A 176 -1.10 -9.41 21.88
C ARG A 176 0.42 -9.60 21.99
N THR A 177 1.13 -9.40 20.90
CA THR A 177 2.59 -9.68 20.83
C THR A 177 3.44 -8.49 21.25
N GLY A 178 2.88 -7.30 21.25
CA GLY A 178 3.62 -6.06 21.43
C GLY A 178 4.49 -5.67 20.21
N ARG A 179 4.47 -6.45 19.12
CA ARG A 179 5.34 -6.27 17.94
C ARG A 179 4.53 -6.15 16.65
N GLY A 180 4.99 -5.30 15.75
CA GLY A 180 4.48 -5.21 14.40
C GLY A 180 5.04 -6.30 13.48
N GLN A 181 4.64 -6.27 12.22
CA GLN A 181 5.01 -7.27 11.22
C GLN A 181 4.94 -6.69 9.80
N LEU A 182 5.63 -7.36 8.88
CA LEU A 182 5.52 -7.13 7.44
C LEU A 182 4.24 -7.81 6.92
N VAL A 183 3.45 -7.07 6.16
CA VAL A 183 2.32 -7.52 5.36
C VAL A 183 2.73 -7.36 3.90
N ASP A 184 3.08 -8.47 3.25
CA ASP A 184 3.38 -8.51 1.82
C ASP A 184 2.14 -8.92 1.04
N VAL A 185 1.71 -8.09 0.09
CA VAL A 185 0.52 -8.30 -0.74
C VAL A 185 0.93 -8.29 -2.21
N ALA A 186 0.65 -9.40 -2.88
CA ALA A 186 0.72 -9.54 -4.33
C ALA A 186 -0.67 -9.33 -4.95
N MET A 187 -0.72 -8.68 -6.11
CA MET A 187 -1.96 -8.52 -6.89
C MET A 187 -2.25 -9.73 -7.80
N LEU A 188 -1.25 -10.57 -8.07
CA LEU A 188 -1.41 -11.91 -8.65
C LEU A 188 -1.84 -12.91 -7.57
#